data_AF-A0A8T7MET2-F1
#
_entry.id   AF-A0A8T7MET2-F1
#
_cell.length_a   1.000
_cell.length_b   1.000
_cell.length_c   1.000
_cell.angle_alpha   90.00
_cell.angle_beta   90.00
_cell.angle_gamma   90.00
#
_symmetry.space_group_name_H-M   'P 1'
#
loop_
_entity.id
_entity.type
_entity.pdbx_description
1 polymer ?
#
loop_
_entity_poly.entity_id
_entity_poly.type
_entity_poly.pdbx_seq_one_letter_code
_entity_poly.pdbx_strand_id
1 'polypeptide(L)' 'MFAEPYRNSITLHLPDLASQLVLFVTDEELRDQARANLESKIGAEYRLEFDNETSCTEIVEFRV' A
#
# COMPACT_ATOMS: atom_id res chain seq x y z
N MET A 1 -5.68 23.85 10.05
CA MET A 1 -5.47 22.40 10.26
C MET A 1 -6.41 21.69 9.29
N PHE A 2 -5.93 21.35 8.09
CA PHE A 2 -6.73 20.72 7.04
C PHE A 2 -6.22 19.28 6.88
N ALA A 3 -6.94 18.31 7.42
CA ALA A 3 -6.68 16.90 7.14
C ALA A 3 -7.46 16.55 5.87
N GLU A 4 -6.75 16.21 4.79
CA GLU A 4 -7.29 16.02 3.45
C GLU A 4 -8.16 14.74 3.36
N PRO A 5 -9.46 14.85 3.00
CA PRO A 5 -10.35 13.69 2.83
C PRO A 5 -10.07 12.85 1.57
N TYR A 6 -9.06 13.21 0.76
CA TYR A 6 -8.75 12.56 -0.51
C TYR A 6 -8.18 11.14 -0.35
N ARG A 7 -7.43 10.86 0.73
CA ARG A 7 -6.76 9.56 0.92
C ARG A 7 -7.73 8.39 1.10
N ASN A 8 -8.89 8.63 1.73
CA ASN A 8 -9.88 7.58 1.95
C ASN A 8 -10.60 7.17 0.66
N SER A 9 -10.78 8.10 -0.28
CA SER A 9 -11.62 7.92 -1.48
C SER A 9 -11.13 6.78 -2.38
N ILE A 10 -9.81 6.69 -2.61
CA ILE A 10 -9.26 5.71 -3.54
C ILE A 10 -9.48 4.28 -3.01
N THR A 11 -9.23 4.04 -1.71
CA THR A 11 -9.39 2.70 -1.10
C THR A 11 -10.80 2.12 -1.18
N LEU A 12 -11.80 2.99 -1.23
CA LEU A 12 -13.21 2.59 -1.25
C LEU A 12 -13.64 2.03 -2.60
N HIS A 13 -13.08 2.53 -3.71
CA HIS A 13 -13.52 2.23 -5.09
C HIS A 13 -12.63 1.25 -5.84
N LEU A 14 -11.52 0.83 -5.23
CA LEU A 14 -10.55 -0.10 -5.80
C LEU A 14 -11.10 -1.44 -6.32
N PRO A 15 -12.09 -2.09 -5.66
CA PRO A 15 -12.56 -3.41 -6.09
C PRO A 15 -13.19 -3.44 -7.49
N ASP A 16 -13.73 -2.32 -7.97
CA ASP A 16 -14.46 -2.25 -9.25
C ASP A 16 -13.55 -1.95 -10.45
N LEU A 17 -12.27 -1.63 -10.22
CA LEU A 17 -11.39 -1.07 -11.25
C LEU A 17 -10.57 -2.12 -12.01
N ALA A 18 -10.18 -3.23 -11.38
CA ALA A 18 -9.34 -4.25 -11.98
C ALA A 18 -9.41 -5.61 -11.26
N SER A 19 -9.17 -6.70 -11.99
CA SER A 19 -9.11 -8.07 -11.42
C SER A 19 -7.90 -8.29 -10.50
N GLN A 20 -6.83 -7.52 -10.70
CA GLN A 20 -5.64 -7.46 -9.85
C GLN A 20 -5.10 -6.05 -9.86
N LEU A 21 -4.64 -5.57 -8.70
CA LEU A 21 -4.04 -4.25 -8.58
C LEU A 21 -2.83 -4.29 -7.67
N VAL A 22 -1.74 -3.67 -8.13
CA VAL A 22 -0.54 -3.41 -7.34
C VAL A 22 -0.57 -1.95 -6.89
N LEU A 23 -0.48 -1.73 -5.57
CA LEU A 23 -0.47 -0.41 -4.97
C LEU A 23 0.90 -0.15 -4.34
N PHE A 24 1.54 0.94 -4.75
CA PHE A 24 2.71 1.48 -4.05
C PHE A 24 2.22 2.57 -3.10
N VAL A 25 2.38 2.33 -1.81
CA VAL A 25 1.94 3.25 -0.76
C VAL A 25 3.06 3.45 0.25
N THR A 26 3.17 4.65 0.78
CA THR A 26 4.07 4.94 1.91
C THR A 26 3.43 4.52 3.23
N ASP A 27 4.25 4.34 4.27
CA ASP A 27 3.78 4.08 5.64
C ASP A 27 2.87 5.20 6.19
N GLU A 28 2.90 6.40 5.61
CA GLU A 28 2.02 7.50 5.98
C GLU A 28 0.64 7.41 5.32
N GLU A 29 0.57 6.86 4.11
CA GLU A 29 -0.67 6.68 3.36
C GLU A 29 -1.45 5.46 3.82
N LEU A 30 -0.75 4.41 4.29
CA LEU A 30 -1.33 3.16 4.75
C LEU A 30 -1.55 3.12 6.28
N ARG A 31 -2.02 4.21 6.88
CA ARG A 31 -2.32 4.28 8.33
C ARG A 31 -3.80 4.09 8.63
N ASP A 32 -4.07 3.69 9.86
CA ASP A 32 -5.40 3.64 10.48
C ASP A 32 -6.46 2.97 9.59
N GLN A 33 -7.48 3.74 9.19
CA GLN A 33 -8.63 3.28 8.42
C GLN A 33 -8.26 2.83 7.00
N ALA A 34 -7.24 3.43 6.37
CA ALA A 34 -6.83 3.05 5.02
C ALA A 34 -6.29 1.61 4.99
N ARG A 35 -5.50 1.23 6.01
CA ARG A 35 -5.05 -0.16 6.16
C ARG A 35 -6.23 -1.09 6.44
N ALA A 36 -7.11 -0.74 7.37
CA ALA A 36 -8.29 -1.55 7.68
C ALA A 36 -9.19 -1.80 6.46
N ASN A 37 -9.32 -0.82 5.56
CA ASN A 37 -10.11 -0.94 4.32
C ASN A 37 -9.51 -1.93 3.31
N LEU A 38 -8.19 -2.12 3.36
CA LEU A 38 -7.43 -2.94 2.42
C LEU A 38 -7.10 -4.33 2.99
N GLU A 39 -6.95 -4.48 4.30
CA GLU A 39 -6.45 -5.70 4.97
C GLU A 39 -7.16 -6.98 4.49
N SER A 40 -8.49 -6.96 4.32
CA SER A 40 -9.28 -8.11 3.85
C SER A 40 -9.14 -8.43 2.35
N LYS A 41 -8.53 -7.52 1.57
CA LYS A 41 -8.36 -7.59 0.11
C LYS A 41 -6.90 -7.74 -0.30
N ILE A 42 -5.97 -7.73 0.65
CA ILE A 42 -4.54 -7.91 0.39
C ILE A 42 -4.28 -9.40 0.18
N GLY A 43 -3.75 -9.75 -0.99
CA GLY A 43 -3.30 -11.11 -1.30
C GLY A 43 -1.81 -11.35 -1.02
N ALA A 44 -1.00 -10.30 -1.03
CA ALA A 44 0.41 -10.31 -0.66
C ALA A 44 0.87 -8.89 -0.32
N GLU A 45 1.78 -8.74 0.63
CA GLU A 45 2.46 -7.49 0.99
C GLU A 45 3.96 -7.60 0.69
N TYR A 46 4.51 -6.56 0.07
CA TYR A 46 5.93 -6.46 -0.23
C TYR A 46 6.47 -5.14 0.34
N ARG A 47 7.75 -5.15 0.75
CA ARG A 47 8.48 -3.96 1.19
C ARG A 47 9.60 -3.65 0.21
N LEU A 48 9.81 -2.37 -0.03
CA LEU A 48 10.97 -1.89 -0.77
C LEU A 48 12.11 -1.64 0.22
N GLU A 49 13.17 -2.43 0.12
CA GLU A 49 14.35 -2.30 0.98
C GLU A 49 15.52 -1.78 0.17
N PHE A 50 16.15 -0.70 0.64
CA PHE A 50 17.36 -0.18 0.02
C PHE A 50 18.56 -0.96 0.55
N ASP A 51 19.27 -1.65 -0.35
CA ASP A 51 20.52 -2.31 -0.06
C ASP A 51 21.69 -1.32 -0.20
N ASN A 52 22.38 -1.07 0.92
CA ASN A 52 23.52 -0.17 0.97
C ASN A 52 24.78 -0.73 0.31
N GLU A 53 24.90 -2.05 0.16
CA GLU A 53 26.07 -2.69 -0.46
C GLU A 53 26.01 -2.56 -1.99
N THR A 54 24.84 -2.84 -2.57
CA THR A 54 24.62 -2.76 -4.02
C THR A 54 24.13 -1.39 -4.50
N SER A 55 23.70 -0.52 -3.57
CA SER A 55 23.00 0.75 -3.86
C SER A 55 21.72 0.57 -4.69
N CYS A 56 21.09 -0.61 -4.59
CA CYS A 56 19.86 -0.97 -5.29
C CYS A 56 18.69 -1.05 -4.31
N THR A 57 17.47 -0.86 -4.82
CA THR A 57 16.24 -1.14 -4.06
C THR A 57 15.73 -2.52 -4.43
N GLU A 58 15.57 -3.40 -3.45
CA GLU A 58 15.01 -4.72 -3.59
C GLU A 58 13.55 -4.76 -3.16
N ILE A 59 12.77 -5.65 -3.80
CA ILE A 59 11.39 -5.94 -3.42
C ILE A 59 11.42 -7.21 -2.58
N VAL A 60 11.12 -7.08 -1.29
CA VAL A 60 11.14 -8.18 -0.33
C VAL A 60 9.71 -8.54 0.06
N GLU A 61 9.39 -9.83 0.02
CA GLU A 61 8.10 -10.33 0.48
C GLU A 61 7.99 -10.18 2.00
N PHE A 62 6.90 -9.55 2.45
CA PHE A 62 6.67 -9.28 3.86
C PHE A 62 5.56 -10.17 4.44
N ARG A 63 4.46 -10.38 3.70
CA ARG A 63 3.33 -11.20 4.14
C ARG A 63 2.55 -11.79 2.97
N VAL A 64 2.03 -13.01 3.16
CA VAL A 64 1.06 -13.71 2.30
C VAL A 64 -0.16 -14.10 3.13
#